data_AF-A0A246WVQ5-F1
#
_entry.id   AF-A0A246WVQ5-F1
#
_cell.length_a   1.000
_cell.length_b   1.000
_cell.length_c   1.000
_cell.angle_alpha   90.00
_cell.angle_beta   90.00
_cell.angle_gamma   90.00
#
_symmetry.space_group_name_H-M   'P 1'
#
loop_
_entity.id
_entity.type
_entity.pdbx_description
1 polymer ?
#
loop_
_entity_poly.entity_id
_entity_poly.type
_entity_poly.pdbx_seq_one_letter_code
_entity_poly.pdbx_strand_id
1 'polypeptide(L)'
;MNPASGNLPLQLSIQLSMQRRQVRAGRVPQVCVMRLQHGRVWVTQEGRTEDYWLEPGASMVLLPGALVVIEADHLSALRIEPVALQTARAWLRLCGAGLRGLGAALCGSVRRDASALLSGGEGR
;
A
#
# COMPACT_ATOMS: atom_id res chain seq x y z
N MET A 1 18.99 32.61 6.55
CA MET A 1 18.95 31.13 6.59
C MET A 1 17.50 30.71 6.82
N ASN A 2 16.86 30.10 5.83
CA ASN A 2 15.45 29.68 5.91
C ASN A 2 15.41 28.17 5.62
N PRO A 3 15.12 27.29 6.59
CA PRO A 3 15.05 25.86 6.36
C PRO A 3 13.61 25.46 6.07
N ALA A 4 13.14 25.65 4.84
CA ALA A 4 11.83 25.13 4.41
C ALA A 4 11.73 24.90 2.89
N SER A 5 12.84 24.57 2.22
CA SER A 5 12.81 24.10 0.83
C SER A 5 12.80 22.57 0.79
N GLY A 6 11.75 21.99 1.36
CA GLY A 6 11.44 20.56 1.27
C GLY A 6 10.25 20.35 0.35
N ASN A 7 10.32 20.82 -0.90
CA ASN A 7 9.37 20.40 -1.93
C ASN A 7 9.63 18.92 -2.19
N LEU A 8 8.92 18.04 -1.48
CA LEU A 8 8.80 16.66 -1.86
C LEU A 8 7.78 16.62 -3.01
N PRO A 9 8.15 16.33 -4.27
CA PRO A 9 7.17 15.93 -5.25
C PRO A 9 6.77 14.48 -4.94
N LEU A 10 6.01 14.28 -3.85
CA LEU A 10 5.31 13.01 -3.64
C LEU A 10 4.13 13.02 -4.61
N GLN A 11 4.36 12.64 -5.85
CA GLN A 11 3.26 12.14 -6.66
C GLN A 11 2.89 10.77 -6.07
N LEU A 12 1.97 10.81 -5.10
CA LEU A 12 1.65 9.76 -4.13
C LEU A 12 1.23 8.43 -4.76
N SER A 13 0.58 8.50 -5.91
CA SER A 13 0.24 7.34 -6.73
C SER A 13 -0.43 7.87 -7.98
N ILE A 14 -0.23 7.22 -9.11
CA ILE A 14 -0.94 7.56 -10.34
C ILE A 14 -2.04 6.52 -10.53
N GLN A 15 -3.28 6.98 -10.66
CA GLN A 15 -4.38 6.14 -11.10
C GLN A 15 -4.66 6.47 -12.57
N LEU A 16 -4.67 5.45 -13.41
CA LEU A 16 -4.90 5.57 -14.84
C LEU A 16 -6.13 4.77 -15.22
N SER A 17 -7.11 5.45 -15.78
CA SER A 17 -8.23 4.82 -16.50
C SER A 17 -7.93 4.92 -17.99
N MET A 18 -7.97 3.78 -18.67
CA MET A 18 -7.63 3.65 -20.08
C MET A 18 -8.81 3.09 -20.86
N GLN A 19 -9.15 3.74 -21.97
CA GLN A 19 -10.17 3.25 -22.90
C GLN A 19 -9.63 2.04 -23.70
N ARG A 20 -10.53 1.27 -24.29
CA ARG A 20 -10.17 0.18 -25.20
C ARG A 20 -9.24 0.68 -26.31
N ARG A 21 -8.15 -0.05 -26.55
CA ARG A 21 -7.07 0.26 -27.51
C ARG A 21 -6.32 1.56 -27.24
N GLN A 22 -6.49 2.16 -26.06
CA GLN A 22 -5.71 3.31 -25.68
C GLN A 22 -4.28 2.89 -25.35
N VAL A 23 -3.32 3.65 -25.87
CA VAL A 23 -1.90 3.50 -25.56
C VAL A 23 -1.44 4.66 -24.69
N ARG A 24 -0.66 4.36 -23.66
CA ARG A 24 0.05 5.34 -22.82
C ARG A 24 1.52 4.93 -22.76
N ALA A 25 2.41 5.91 -22.83
CA ALA A 25 3.83 5.70 -22.68
C ALA A 25 4.44 6.73 -21.74
N GLY A 26 5.49 6.35 -21.02
CA GLY A 26 6.20 7.26 -20.14
C GLY A 26 7.50 6.67 -19.61
N ARG A 27 8.45 7.54 -19.29
CA ARG A 27 9.65 7.13 -18.55
C ARG A 27 9.33 7.09 -17.06
N VAL A 28 9.80 6.03 -16.41
CA VAL A 28 9.55 5.81 -14.99
C VAL A 28 10.68 6.47 -14.19
N PRO A 29 10.41 7.50 -13.35
CA PRO A 29 11.47 8.25 -12.69
C PRO A 29 12.16 7.49 -11.56
N GLN A 30 11.49 6.49 -10.98
CA GLN A 30 11.95 5.71 -9.84
C GLN A 30 11.31 4.33 -9.85
N VAL A 31 11.78 3.40 -9.02
CA VAL A 31 11.17 2.06 -8.94
C VAL A 31 9.72 2.16 -8.46
N CYS A 32 8.80 1.61 -9.25
CA CYS A 32 7.37 1.62 -8.99
C CYS A 32 6.79 0.22 -9.09
N VAL A 33 5.64 -0.01 -8.46
CA VAL A 33 4.78 -1.17 -8.70
C VAL A 33 3.55 -0.68 -9.44
N MET A 34 3.30 -1.26 -10.60
CA MET A 34 2.04 -1.14 -11.31
C MET A 34 1.14 -2.31 -10.93
N ARG A 35 -0.12 -2.02 -10.62
CA ARG A 35 -1.17 -3.01 -10.34
C ARG A 35 -2.34 -2.78 -11.27
N LEU A 36 -2.80 -3.84 -11.93
CA LEU A 36 -4.02 -3.78 -12.71
C LEU A 36 -5.22 -4.03 -11.79
N GLN A 37 -6.14 -3.08 -11.73
CA GLN A 37 -7.34 -3.16 -10.90
C GLN A 37 -8.51 -3.77 -11.68
N HIS A 38 -8.63 -3.45 -12.97
CA HIS A 38 -9.68 -3.93 -13.85
C HIS A 38 -9.21 -3.92 -15.31
N GLY A 39 -9.82 -4.76 -16.16
CA GLY A 39 -9.53 -4.85 -17.58
C GLY A 39 -8.33 -5.75 -17.88
N ARG A 40 -7.65 -5.48 -18.99
CA ARG A 40 -6.50 -6.27 -19.47
C ARG A 40 -5.57 -5.36 -20.25
N VAL A 41 -4.27 -5.41 -19.97
CA VAL A 41 -3.28 -4.54 -20.60
C VAL A 41 -2.06 -5.30 -21.10
N TRP A 42 -1.54 -4.92 -22.26
CA TRP A 42 -0.22 -5.30 -22.74
C TRP A 42 0.80 -4.28 -22.25
N VAL A 43 1.94 -4.75 -21.75
CA VAL A 43 2.98 -3.92 -21.17
C VAL A 43 4.33 -4.29 -21.77
N THR A 44 4.97 -3.30 -22.39
CA THR A 44 6.36 -3.37 -22.86
C THR A 44 7.20 -2.44 -22.00
N GLN A 45 8.34 -2.94 -21.51
CA GLN A 45 9.28 -2.14 -20.73
C GLN A 45 10.69 -2.25 -21.30
N GLU A 46 11.30 -1.09 -21.57
CA GLU A 46 12.71 -0.96 -21.93
C GLU A 46 13.61 -1.69 -20.92
N GLY A 47 14.55 -2.49 -21.43
CA GLY A 47 15.47 -3.29 -20.60
C GLY A 47 14.92 -4.64 -20.14
N ARG A 48 13.68 -5.00 -20.52
CA ARG A 48 13.19 -6.39 -20.44
C ARG A 48 13.08 -6.97 -21.85
N THR A 49 13.41 -8.26 -21.98
CA THR A 49 13.35 -9.02 -23.23
C THR A 49 11.94 -9.46 -23.59
N GLU A 50 11.02 -9.44 -22.64
CA GLU A 50 9.66 -9.94 -22.77
C GLU A 50 8.65 -8.83 -22.57
N ASP A 51 7.53 -8.96 -23.28
CA ASP A 51 6.32 -8.20 -23.06
C ASP A 51 5.31 -9.01 -22.24
N TYR A 52 4.44 -8.32 -21.52
CA TYR A 52 3.53 -8.95 -20.57
C TYR A 52 2.08 -8.56 -20.83
N TRP A 53 1.20 -9.55 -20.96
CA TRP A 53 -0.22 -9.36 -20.65
C TRP A 53 -0.40 -9.35 -19.14
N LEU A 54 -1.03 -8.30 -18.61
CA LEU A 54 -1.47 -8.24 -17.22
C LEU A 54 -2.99 -8.40 -17.14
N GLU A 55 -3.40 -9.25 -16.21
CA GLU A 55 -4.79 -9.50 -15.84
C GLU A 55 -5.14 -8.80 -14.50
N PRO A 56 -6.43 -8.62 -14.15
CA PRO A 56 -6.82 -7.99 -12.90
C PRO A 56 -6.19 -8.68 -11.68
N GLY A 57 -5.66 -7.87 -10.76
CA GLY A 57 -4.94 -8.35 -9.58
C GLY A 57 -3.45 -8.62 -9.83
N ALA A 58 -3.01 -8.72 -11.09
CA ALA A 58 -1.60 -8.84 -11.41
C ALA A 58 -0.84 -7.55 -11.08
N SER A 59 0.45 -7.71 -10.79
CA SER A 59 1.34 -6.60 -10.49
C SER A 59 2.69 -6.77 -11.18
N MET A 60 3.27 -5.66 -11.62
CA MET A 60 4.56 -5.63 -12.29
C MET A 60 5.44 -4.55 -11.65
N VAL A 61 6.71 -4.88 -11.45
CA VAL A 61 7.72 -3.90 -11.03
C VAL A 61 8.19 -3.12 -12.26
N LEU A 62 8.03 -1.81 -12.20
CA LEU A 62 8.52 -0.88 -13.20
C LEU A 62 9.92 -0.38 -12.82
N LEU A 63 10.89 -0.53 -13.72
CA LEU A 63 12.28 -0.17 -13.47
C LEU A 63 12.54 1.33 -13.61
N PRO A 64 13.39 1.93 -12.76
CA PRO A 64 13.75 3.34 -12.89
C PRO A 64 14.46 3.62 -14.22
N GLY A 65 14.18 4.78 -14.81
CA GLY A 65 14.72 5.22 -16.10
C GLY A 65 14.07 4.58 -17.33
N ALA A 66 13.45 3.41 -17.19
CA ALA A 66 12.89 2.66 -18.31
C ALA A 66 11.71 3.41 -18.96
N LEU A 67 11.67 3.41 -20.30
CA LEU A 67 10.46 3.71 -21.06
C LEU A 67 9.49 2.52 -20.94
N VAL A 68 8.27 2.81 -20.48
CA VAL A 68 7.18 1.83 -20.41
C VAL A 68 6.09 2.24 -21.38
N VAL A 69 5.58 1.27 -22.13
CA VAL A 69 4.39 1.40 -22.99
C VAL A 69 3.32 0.46 -22.45
N ILE A 70 2.12 1.00 -22.29
CA ILE A 70 0.94 0.28 -21.80
C ILE A 70 -0.14 0.43 -22.86
N GLU A 71 -0.68 -0.68 -23.33
CA GLU A 71 -1.82 -0.73 -24.23
C GLU A 71 -2.98 -1.46 -23.57
N ALA A 72 -4.17 -0.86 -23.59
CA ALA A 72 -5.36 -1.48 -23.02
C ALA A 72 -6.15 -2.27 -24.08
N ASP A 73 -6.44 -3.54 -23.83
CA ASP A 73 -7.28 -4.37 -24.73
C ASP A 73 -8.78 -4.03 -24.56
N HIS A 74 -9.17 -3.70 -23.33
CA HIS A 74 -10.52 -3.28 -22.94
C HIS A 74 -10.46 -2.03 -22.05
N LEU A 75 -11.61 -1.52 -21.62
CA LEU A 75 -11.67 -0.53 -20.55
C LEU A 75 -10.90 -1.05 -19.34
N SER A 76 -9.83 -0.36 -18.96
CA SER A 76 -8.88 -0.83 -17.96
C SER A 76 -8.57 0.25 -16.94
N ALA A 77 -8.36 -0.17 -15.70
CA ALA A 77 -7.99 0.71 -14.61
C ALA A 77 -6.75 0.15 -13.91
N LEU A 78 -5.72 0.97 -13.76
CA LEU A 78 -4.46 0.57 -13.15
C LEU A 78 -3.94 1.64 -12.21
N ARG A 79 -3.14 1.19 -11.23
CA ARG A 79 -2.54 2.03 -10.22
C ARG A 79 -1.04 1.83 -10.22
N ILE A 80 -0.29 2.92 -10.26
CA ILE A 80 1.17 2.93 -10.21
C ILE A 80 1.59 3.63 -8.93
N GLU A 81 2.38 2.95 -8.10
CA GLU A 81 2.88 3.46 -6.83
C GLU A 81 4.39 3.28 -6.68
N PRO A 82 5.11 4.27 -6.14
CA PRO A 82 6.50 4.09 -5.73
C PRO A 82 6.65 2.99 -4.67
N VAL A 83 7.68 2.15 -4.78
CA VAL A 83 7.95 1.10 -3.77
C VAL A 83 8.23 1.69 -2.39
N ALA A 84 8.91 2.84 -2.33
CA ALA A 84 9.22 3.54 -1.09
C ALA A 84 7.95 3.87 -0.29
N LEU A 85 6.87 4.28 -0.96
CA LEU A 85 5.62 4.62 -0.30
C LEU A 85 4.92 3.38 0.28
N GLN A 86 4.96 2.25 -0.42
CA GLN A 86 4.39 1.00 0.09
C GLN A 86 5.14 0.51 1.34
N THR A 87 6.47 0.63 1.32
CA THR A 87 7.33 0.25 2.44
C THR A 87 7.08 1.16 3.65
N ALA A 88 7.02 2.48 3.45
CA ALA A 88 6.69 3.42 4.52
C ALA A 88 5.32 3.13 5.15
N ARG A 89 4.30 2.82 4.34
CA ARG A 89 2.97 2.43 4.85
C ARG A 89 3.00 1.13 5.63
N ALA A 90 3.79 0.14 5.20
CA ALA A 90 3.97 -1.11 5.95
C ALA A 90 4.61 -0.86 7.31
N TRP A 91 5.69 -0.05 7.36
CA TRP A 91 6.33 0.36 8.60
C TRP A 91 5.38 1.09 9.55
N LEU A 92 4.63 2.08 9.04
CA LEU A 92 3.64 2.80 9.85
C LEU A 92 2.57 1.85 10.43
N ARG A 93 2.11 0.86 9.66
CA ARG A 93 1.16 -0.15 10.15
C ARG A 93 1.75 -1.01 11.26
N LEU A 94 3.01 -1.42 11.12
CA LEU A 94 3.70 -2.21 12.15
C LEU A 94 3.90 -1.40 13.44
N CYS A 95 4.39 -0.17 13.35
CA CYS A 95 4.57 0.71 14.51
C CYS A 95 3.22 1.05 15.18
N GLY A 96 2.18 1.31 14.40
CA GLY A 96 0.83 1.60 14.92
C GLY A 96 0.14 0.39 15.56
N ALA A 97 0.39 -0.83 15.05
CA ALA A 97 -0.11 -2.06 15.66
C ALA A 97 0.53 -2.33 17.03
N GLY A 98 1.82 -1.99 17.20
CA GLY A 98 2.52 -2.10 18.49
C GLY A 98 1.89 -1.23 19.59
N LEU A 99 1.41 -0.03 19.25
CA LEU A 99 0.72 0.86 20.19
C LEU A 99 -0.65 0.33 20.62
N ARG A 100 -1.39 -0.36 19.74
CA ARG A 100 -2.68 -0.99 20.09
C ARG A 100 -2.53 -2.23 20.96
N GLY A 101 -1.44 -3.00 20.80
CA GLY A 101 -1.13 -4.15 21.65
C GLY A 101 -0.83 -3.76 23.11
N LEU A 102 -0.18 -2.61 23.33
CA LEU A 102 0.11 -2.11 24.67
C LEU A 102 -1.12 -1.52 25.39
N GLY A 103 -2.05 -0.90 24.65
CA GLY A 103 -3.30 -0.38 25.23
C GLY A 103 -4.23 -1.48 25.75
N ALA A 104 -4.26 -2.65 25.10
CA ALA A 104 -5.03 -3.80 25.56
C ALA A 104 -4.42 -4.47 26.81
N ALA A 105 -3.08 -4.45 26.94
CA ALA A 105 -2.39 -5.02 28.10
C ALA A 105 -2.57 -4.17 29.38
N LEU A 106 -2.71 -2.85 29.26
CA LEU A 106 -2.87 -1.95 30.41
C LEU A 106 -4.31 -1.88 30.95
N CYS A 107 -5.32 -2.25 30.15
CA CYS A 107 -6.72 -2.30 30.61
C CYS A 107 -7.15 -3.66 31.19
N GLY A 108 -6.28 -4.68 31.11
CA GLY A 108 -6.59 -6.06 31.53
C GLY A 108 -6.34 -6.38 33.01
N SER A 109 -5.74 -5.48 33.79
CA SER A 109 -5.22 -5.82 35.14
C SER A 109 -6.06 -5.32 36.33
N VAL A 110 -7.30 -4.87 36.14
CA VAL A 110 -8.18 -4.47 37.26
C VAL A 110 -9.48 -5.24 37.21
N ARG A 111 -9.49 -6.48 37.71
CA ARG A 111 -10.66 -7.19 38.28
C ARG A 111 -10.21 -8.53 38.86
N ARG A 112 -10.63 -8.80 40.11
CA ARG A 112 -10.22 -9.84 41.09
C ARG A 112 -9.12 -9.27 42.00
N ASP A 113 -9.42 -8.76 43.18
CA ASP A 113 -10.10 -9.44 44.28
C ASP A 113 -11.05 -8.53 45.07
N ALA A 114 -12.34 -8.87 45.12
CA ALA A 114 -13.30 -8.26 46.04
C ALA A 114 -14.45 -9.23 46.37
N SER A 115 -14.14 -10.50 46.66
CA SER A 115 -15.18 -11.48 47.00
C SER A 115 -14.82 -12.45 48.12
N ALA A 116 -13.68 -12.27 48.81
CA ALA A 116 -13.27 -13.17 49.91
C ALA A 116 -13.45 -12.59 51.32
N LEU A 117 -14.02 -11.38 51.49
CA LEU A 117 -14.12 -10.72 52.81
C LEU A 117 -15.53 -10.45 53.33
N LEU A 118 -16.59 -10.99 52.70
CA LEU A 118 -17.96 -10.87 53.21
C LEU A 118 -18.75 -12.18 53.09
N SER A 119 -18.33 -13.16 53.86
CA SER A 119 -19.23 -14.16 54.47
C SER A 119 -18.84 -14.15 55.95
N GLY A 120 -19.47 -13.37 56.81
CA GLY A 120 -20.90 -13.38 57.09
C GLY A 120 -21.12 -14.29 58.29
N GLY A 121 -21.03 -13.73 59.52
CA GLY A 121 -21.75 -14.27 60.68
C GLY A 121 -23.25 -14.28 60.37
N GLU A 122 -24.14 -14.94 61.09
CA GLU A 122 -24.21 -15.37 62.48
C GLU A 122 -25.50 -16.22 62.56
N GLY A 123 -25.66 -17.09 63.55
CA GLY A 123 -26.95 -17.76 63.75
C GLY A 123 -26.96 -18.74 64.90
N ARG A 124 -27.42 -18.28 66.06
CA ARG A 124 -28.01 -19.13 67.09
C ARG A 124 -29.13 -18.39 67.79
#